data_AF-W4PEC3-F1
#
_entry.id   AF-W4PEC3-F1
#
_cell.length_a   1.000
_cell.length_b   1.000
_cell.length_c   1.000
_cell.angle_alpha   90.00
_cell.angle_beta   90.00
_cell.angle_gamma   90.00
#
_symmetry.space_group_name_H-M   'P 1'
#
loop_
_entity.id
_entity.type
_entity.pdbx_description
1 polymer ?
#
loop_
_entity_poly.entity_id
_entity_poly.type
_entity_poly.pdbx_seq_one_letter_code
_entity_poly.pdbx_strand_id
1 'polypeptide(L)'
;MRDKKSLIYAAVFMVFGLSLFSNRQRPVRKLVTNHPYNGHYFSFTRFRACTFPPFGTSLGINLLPEDGKVCSFDCIYCECGWNAEHRPHRPLPAREEVREALEAKLKEMQADGTAPDVLTFAGNGEPTLHPHFPEIIEDTIALRNRYFPEAKVSVLSNATFIDRPAVFEALNKVDNNILKLDTVDEEYIRLLDVPNGKYSVRAVIERMKAFRGNCIVQTMFLKGNHKGRDMNNTSDGFVLPWLEAVKEIRPREVMIYTIDRETPDHDLQKASREELDRIARLVREGGIPVMASY
;
A
#
# COMPACT_ATOMS: atom_id res chain seq x y z
N MET A 1 29.78 4.12 -48.87
CA MET A 1 28.61 3.90 -47.99
C MET A 1 29.13 4.05 -46.55
N ARG A 2 29.36 5.25 -45.99
CA ARG A 2 28.44 6.31 -45.46
C ARG A 2 27.28 5.69 -44.66
N ASP A 3 27.02 6.00 -43.39
CA ASP A 3 27.37 7.10 -42.45
C ASP A 3 27.49 6.52 -41.01
N LYS A 4 28.31 6.93 -40.03
CA LYS A 4 28.82 8.22 -39.48
C LYS A 4 27.81 9.07 -38.67
N LYS A 5 28.09 9.13 -37.36
CA LYS A 5 27.97 10.26 -36.39
C LYS A 5 26.56 10.50 -35.80
N SER A 6 26.36 10.49 -34.48
CA SER A 6 26.92 11.32 -33.39
C SER A 6 26.35 12.75 -33.31
N LEU A 7 26.05 13.16 -32.07
CA LEU A 7 25.76 14.50 -31.53
C LEU A 7 24.31 15.03 -31.57
N ILE A 8 23.65 15.17 -30.41
CA ILE A 8 23.60 16.33 -29.47
C ILE A 8 23.00 17.60 -30.11
N TYR A 9 21.82 18.06 -29.65
CA TYR A 9 21.58 19.33 -28.93
C TYR A 9 20.10 19.76 -28.97
N ALA A 10 19.66 20.31 -27.84
CA ALA A 10 18.42 21.01 -27.60
C ALA A 10 18.26 22.28 -28.45
N ALA A 11 17.01 22.71 -28.69
CA ALA A 11 16.67 24.12 -28.86
C ALA A 11 15.19 24.38 -28.53
N VAL A 12 15.00 25.30 -27.60
CA VAL A 12 13.78 26.00 -27.19
C VAL A 12 13.29 26.93 -28.29
N PHE A 13 11.97 27.11 -28.46
CA PHE A 13 11.40 28.40 -28.85
C PHE A 13 9.96 28.58 -28.33
N MET A 14 9.79 29.61 -27.51
CA MET A 14 8.54 30.36 -27.25
C MET A 14 8.07 31.06 -28.53
N VAL A 15 6.77 31.34 -28.67
CA VAL A 15 6.19 32.70 -28.88
C VAL A 15 4.66 32.63 -29.09
N PHE A 16 4.01 33.61 -28.46
CA PHE A 16 2.61 34.08 -28.41
C PHE A 16 1.72 33.99 -29.66
N GLY A 17 0.39 33.99 -29.42
CA GLY A 17 -0.59 34.60 -30.33
C GLY A 17 -2.04 34.13 -30.17
N LEU A 18 -2.92 35.05 -29.74
CA LEU A 18 -4.36 34.88 -29.53
C LEU A 18 -5.14 34.37 -30.77
N SER A 19 -6.23 33.61 -30.56
CA SER A 19 -7.56 33.97 -31.07
C SER A 19 -8.70 33.14 -30.46
N LEU A 20 -9.85 33.80 -30.35
CA LEU A 20 -11.13 33.40 -29.76
C LEU A 20 -11.83 32.27 -30.54
N PHE A 21 -12.57 31.41 -29.84
CA PHE A 21 -14.01 31.11 -30.00
C PHE A 21 -14.41 29.72 -29.44
N SER A 22 -15.44 29.76 -28.59
CA SER A 22 -16.57 28.83 -28.49
C SER A 22 -16.35 27.32 -28.30
N ASN A 23 -16.58 26.89 -27.06
CA ASN A 23 -17.50 25.83 -26.64
C ASN A 23 -17.79 24.69 -27.64
N ARG A 24 -17.11 23.55 -27.49
CA ARG A 24 -17.64 22.19 -27.75
C ARG A 24 -16.72 21.14 -27.14
N GLN A 25 -17.37 20.21 -26.43
CA GLN A 25 -16.83 19.03 -25.74
C GLN A 25 -15.60 18.41 -26.42
N ARG A 26 -14.53 18.18 -25.65
CA ARG A 26 -13.44 17.28 -26.03
C ARG A 26 -13.43 16.06 -25.09
N PRO A 27 -13.22 14.84 -25.62
CA PRO A 27 -13.24 13.62 -24.85
C PRO A 27 -12.00 13.54 -23.96
N VAL A 28 -12.19 13.11 -22.72
CA VAL A 28 -11.12 12.74 -21.79
C VAL A 28 -10.34 11.57 -22.40
N ARG A 29 -9.21 11.85 -23.04
CA ARG A 29 -8.26 10.83 -23.49
C ARG A 29 -7.68 10.16 -22.24
N LYS A 30 -8.06 8.91 -22.00
CA LYS A 30 -7.30 7.96 -21.17
C LYS A 30 -5.91 7.81 -21.77
N LEU A 31 -4.91 8.37 -21.11
CA LEU A 31 -3.50 8.05 -21.27
C LEU A 31 -2.91 8.01 -19.86
N VAL A 32 -3.24 6.92 -19.14
CA VAL A 32 -2.52 6.54 -17.93
C VAL A 32 -1.49 5.50 -18.38
N THR A 33 -0.34 5.97 -18.81
CA THR A 33 0.85 5.12 -18.90
C THR A 33 1.42 5.02 -17.49
N ASN A 34 1.07 3.95 -16.78
CA ASN A 34 1.72 3.59 -15.53
C ASN A 34 3.14 3.08 -15.85
N HIS A 35 4.13 3.94 -15.65
CA HIS A 35 5.51 3.54 -15.50
C HIS A 35 6.02 4.07 -14.15
N PRO A 36 6.66 3.23 -13.31
CA PRO A 36 6.95 3.56 -11.91
C PRO A 36 8.06 4.61 -11.75
N TYR A 37 8.89 4.83 -12.78
CA TYR A 37 10.01 5.76 -12.72
C TYR A 37 10.12 6.56 -14.01
N ASN A 38 9.49 7.72 -14.05
CA ASN A 38 9.97 8.82 -14.88
C ASN A 38 10.00 10.07 -14.01
N GLY A 39 11.23 10.50 -13.74
CA GLY A 39 11.55 11.53 -12.76
C GLY A 39 11.09 12.92 -13.17
N HIS A 40 10.54 13.62 -12.19
CA HIS A 40 10.82 15.03 -11.99
C HIS A 40 11.22 15.18 -10.51
N TYR A 41 12.44 15.67 -10.31
CA TYR A 41 13.04 15.96 -9.01
C TYR A 41 12.20 16.99 -8.28
N PHE A 42 11.64 16.64 -7.12
CA PHE A 42 11.69 17.40 -5.85
C PHE A 42 11.22 16.47 -4.73
N SER A 43 11.97 16.52 -3.63
CA SER A 43 11.99 15.58 -2.50
C SER A 43 10.85 15.78 -1.49
N PHE A 44 10.58 14.69 -0.76
CA PHE A 44 9.90 14.53 0.55
C PHE A 44 8.43 14.11 0.48
N THR A 45 8.18 12.87 0.92
CA THR A 45 6.86 12.24 1.11
C THR A 45 6.02 12.26 -0.16
N ARG A 46 6.09 11.21 -0.98
CA ARG A 46 5.34 11.17 -2.26
C ARG A 46 3.84 11.06 -1.97
N PHE A 47 3.15 12.19 -2.02
CA PHE A 47 1.70 12.24 -1.97
C PHE A 47 1.09 12.02 -3.34
N ARG A 48 0.24 11.01 -3.48
CA ARG A 48 -0.49 10.75 -4.72
C ARG A 48 -1.97 10.61 -4.43
N ALA A 49 -2.77 11.45 -5.07
CA ALA A 49 -4.21 11.23 -5.18
C ALA A 49 -4.45 10.06 -6.14
N CYS A 50 -5.01 8.96 -5.63
CA CYS A 50 -5.43 7.80 -6.40
C CYS A 50 -6.91 7.54 -6.13
N THR A 51 -7.69 7.26 -7.16
CA THR A 51 -9.07 6.80 -6.99
C THR A 51 -9.08 5.28 -6.82
N PHE A 52 -9.58 4.79 -5.69
CA PHE A 52 -9.81 3.36 -5.48
C PHE A 52 -11.32 3.09 -5.60
N PRO A 53 -11.75 2.05 -6.35
CA PRO A 53 -13.18 1.78 -6.61
C PRO A 53 -14.09 1.72 -5.36
N PRO A 54 -13.61 1.35 -4.15
CA PRO A 54 -14.42 1.49 -2.93
C PRO A 54 -14.08 2.71 -2.04
N PHE A 55 -12.98 3.46 -2.26
CA PHE A 55 -12.48 4.47 -1.31
C PHE A 55 -12.46 5.91 -1.82
N GLY A 56 -13.06 6.21 -2.97
CA GLY A 56 -13.04 7.57 -3.51
C GLY A 56 -11.60 8.07 -3.73
N THR A 57 -11.34 9.35 -3.50
CA THR A 57 -10.02 9.99 -3.63
C THR A 57 -9.15 9.68 -2.42
N SER A 58 -8.14 8.82 -2.60
CA SER A 58 -7.14 8.51 -1.57
C SER A 58 -5.87 9.33 -1.75
N LEU A 59 -5.45 10.06 -0.73
CA LEU A 59 -4.13 10.68 -0.64
C LEU A 59 -3.13 9.67 -0.05
N GLY A 60 -2.28 9.06 -0.89
CA GLY A 60 -1.22 8.16 -0.43
C GLY A 60 -0.11 8.90 0.30
N ILE A 61 0.43 8.33 1.38
CA ILE A 61 1.50 8.89 2.23
C ILE A 61 2.62 7.85 2.34
N ASN A 62 3.81 8.19 1.85
CA ASN A 62 5.00 7.33 1.98
C ASN A 62 5.97 7.86 3.04
N LEU A 63 6.21 7.10 4.11
CA LEU A 63 7.10 7.48 5.22
C LEU A 63 8.56 7.04 5.03
N LEU A 64 8.88 6.42 3.92
CA LEU A 64 10.19 5.82 3.68
C LEU A 64 10.94 6.58 2.60
N PRO A 65 12.28 6.40 2.47
CA PRO A 65 13.06 7.12 1.49
C PRO A 65 12.55 6.81 0.09
N GLU A 66 12.37 7.85 -0.73
CA GLU A 66 11.75 7.73 -2.06
C GLU A 66 12.63 7.01 -3.10
N ASP A 67 13.92 6.83 -2.79
CA ASP A 67 14.94 6.27 -3.67
C ASP A 67 15.21 4.78 -3.44
N GLY A 68 14.42 4.11 -2.61
CA GLY A 68 14.60 2.68 -2.34
C GLY A 68 13.36 1.99 -1.77
N LYS A 69 13.58 0.90 -1.04
CA LYS A 69 12.58 0.11 -0.33
C LYS A 69 13.09 -0.13 1.08
N VAL A 70 12.23 0.09 2.08
CA VAL A 70 12.56 -0.17 3.49
C VAL A 70 11.44 -0.98 4.11
N CYS A 71 11.59 -2.29 4.12
CA CYS A 71 10.55 -3.19 4.60
C CYS A 71 11.14 -4.27 5.51
N SER A 72 10.37 -4.64 6.53
CA SER A 72 10.66 -5.79 7.38
C SER A 72 10.32 -7.12 6.72
N PHE A 73 9.61 -7.11 5.58
CA PHE A 73 9.35 -8.25 4.72
C PHE A 73 10.10 -8.09 3.39
N ASP A 74 10.29 -9.19 2.68
CA ASP A 74 10.83 -9.20 1.31
C ASP A 74 9.93 -10.03 0.37
N CYS A 75 8.62 -9.74 0.42
CA CYS A 75 7.61 -10.57 -0.23
C CYS A 75 7.88 -10.74 -1.73
N ILE A 76 7.74 -11.98 -2.20
CA ILE A 76 8.00 -12.35 -3.60
C ILE A 76 6.99 -11.74 -4.59
N TYR A 77 5.86 -11.27 -4.06
CA TYR A 77 4.78 -10.60 -4.79
C TYR A 77 4.83 -9.07 -4.69
N CYS A 78 5.82 -8.49 -4.01
CA CYS A 78 5.83 -7.05 -3.71
C CYS A 78 6.16 -6.21 -4.96
N GLU A 79 5.25 -5.32 -5.38
CA GLU A 79 5.48 -4.42 -6.53
C GLU A 79 6.69 -3.48 -6.37
N CYS A 80 7.22 -3.33 -5.15
CA CYS A 80 8.41 -2.55 -4.86
C CYS A 80 9.72 -3.32 -5.09
N GLY A 81 9.65 -4.56 -5.58
CA GLY A 81 10.80 -5.41 -5.84
C GLY A 81 11.47 -5.96 -4.58
N TRP A 82 12.67 -6.53 -4.72
CA TRP A 82 13.45 -7.07 -3.62
C TRP A 82 14.16 -5.99 -2.80
N ASN A 83 14.28 -6.19 -1.49
CA ASN A 83 14.98 -5.29 -0.56
C ASN A 83 16.45 -5.09 -0.94
N ALA A 84 17.12 -6.18 -1.36
CA ALA A 84 18.54 -6.14 -1.68
C ALA A 84 18.85 -5.29 -2.92
N GLU A 85 17.93 -5.25 -3.88
CA GLU A 85 18.08 -4.53 -5.14
C GLU A 85 17.70 -3.04 -5.04
N HIS A 86 16.88 -2.69 -4.04
CA HIS A 86 16.30 -1.36 -3.88
C HIS A 86 16.74 -0.72 -2.56
N ARG A 87 18.01 -0.86 -2.16
CA ARG A 87 18.48 -0.24 -0.91
C ARG A 87 18.49 1.29 -1.06
N PRO A 88 17.86 2.05 -0.14
CA PRO A 88 17.89 3.50 -0.21
C PRO A 88 19.29 4.03 0.11
N HIS A 89 19.63 5.16 -0.50
CA HIS A 89 20.82 5.95 -0.18
C HIS A 89 20.48 7.14 0.72
N ARG A 90 19.23 7.58 0.71
CA ARG A 90 18.73 8.69 1.53
C ARG A 90 18.27 8.22 2.92
N PRO A 91 18.37 9.09 3.94
CA PRO A 91 17.82 8.79 5.25
C PRO A 91 16.28 8.77 5.21
N LEU A 92 15.68 8.21 6.27
CA LEU A 92 14.24 8.37 6.52
C LEU A 92 13.90 9.87 6.62
N PRO A 93 12.74 10.30 6.10
CA PRO A 93 12.29 11.69 6.25
C PRO A 93 12.09 12.02 7.74
N ALA A 94 12.44 13.22 8.15
CA ALA A 94 12.16 13.67 9.52
C ALA A 94 10.65 13.85 9.73
N ARG A 95 10.18 13.69 10.97
CA ARG A 95 8.78 13.92 11.35
C ARG A 95 8.26 15.28 10.86
N GLU A 96 9.02 16.34 11.08
CA GLU A 96 8.61 17.70 10.70
C GLU A 96 8.50 17.85 9.17
N GLU A 97 9.40 17.23 8.39
CA GLU A 97 9.34 17.24 6.93
C GLU A 97 8.04 16.56 6.43
N VAL A 98 7.67 15.43 7.03
CA VAL A 98 6.41 14.73 6.72
C VAL A 98 5.20 15.61 7.04
N ARG A 99 5.20 16.24 8.22
CA ARG A 99 4.12 17.11 8.69
C ARG A 99 3.94 18.34 7.80
N GLU A 100 5.02 19.05 7.50
CA GLU A 100 5.01 20.25 6.66
C GLU A 100 4.55 19.92 5.23
N ALA A 101 5.07 18.83 4.65
CA ALA A 101 4.68 18.39 3.32
C ALA A 101 3.20 17.96 3.24
N LEU A 102 2.71 17.23 4.26
CA LEU A 102 1.30 16.87 4.36
C LEU A 102 0.43 18.11 4.47
N GLU A 103 0.76 19.05 5.37
CA GLU A 103 -0.02 20.27 5.54
C GLU A 103 -0.06 21.12 4.26
N ALA A 104 1.08 21.27 3.57
CA ALA A 104 1.14 21.97 2.29
C ALA A 104 0.23 21.29 1.26
N LYS A 105 0.24 19.96 1.17
CA LYS A 105 -0.60 19.23 0.22
C LYS A 105 -2.09 19.34 0.55
N LEU A 106 -2.47 19.30 1.82
CA LEU A 106 -3.87 19.48 2.22
C LEU A 106 -4.38 20.89 1.92
N LYS A 107 -3.53 21.93 2.09
CA LYS A 107 -3.87 23.31 1.68
C LYS A 107 -4.08 23.45 0.17
N GLU A 108 -3.20 22.83 -0.63
CA GLU A 108 -3.32 22.78 -2.09
C GLU A 108 -4.65 22.13 -2.48
N MET A 109 -4.95 20.94 -1.95
CA MET A 109 -6.19 20.21 -2.21
C MET A 109 -7.44 21.01 -1.81
N GLN A 110 -7.37 21.76 -0.71
CA GLN A 110 -8.46 22.61 -0.25
C GLN A 110 -8.70 23.79 -1.21
N ALA A 111 -7.62 24.42 -1.69
CA ALA A 111 -7.70 25.50 -2.67
C ALA A 111 -8.25 25.01 -4.03
N ASP A 112 -7.90 23.79 -4.42
CA ASP A 112 -8.35 23.16 -5.67
C ASP A 112 -9.75 22.53 -5.57
N GLY A 113 -10.39 22.56 -4.39
CA GLY A 113 -11.71 21.96 -4.17
C GLY A 113 -11.72 20.43 -4.28
N THR A 114 -10.56 19.78 -4.14
CA THR A 114 -10.41 18.32 -4.23
C THR A 114 -10.34 17.73 -2.82
N ALA A 115 -11.47 17.29 -2.26
CA ALA A 115 -11.48 16.66 -0.94
C ALA A 115 -10.97 15.21 -1.01
N PRO A 116 -9.98 14.81 -0.19
CA PRO A 116 -9.63 13.41 -0.02
C PRO A 116 -10.72 12.71 0.81
N ASP A 117 -11.12 11.51 0.40
CA ASP A 117 -11.95 10.61 1.20
C ASP A 117 -11.11 9.88 2.25
N VAL A 118 -9.81 9.69 1.97
CA VAL A 118 -8.90 8.97 2.85
C VAL A 118 -7.44 9.40 2.68
N LEU A 119 -6.71 9.45 3.79
CA LEU A 119 -5.26 9.64 3.88
C LEU A 119 -4.67 8.26 4.19
N THR A 120 -3.96 7.68 3.23
CA THR A 120 -3.53 6.28 3.29
C THR A 120 -2.02 6.18 3.41
N PHE A 121 -1.52 5.67 4.53
CA PHE A 121 -0.13 5.26 4.68
C PHE A 121 0.11 3.97 3.93
N ALA A 122 0.67 4.13 2.73
CA ALA A 122 1.08 3.08 1.83
C ALA A 122 2.25 3.61 1.00
N GLY A 123 3.26 2.77 0.77
CA GLY A 123 4.48 3.21 0.12
C GLY A 123 5.41 2.05 -0.21
N ASN A 124 6.69 2.36 -0.33
CA ASN A 124 7.75 1.44 -0.73
C ASN A 124 8.31 0.63 0.47
N GLY A 125 7.44 0.14 1.35
CA GLY A 125 7.83 -0.71 2.47
C GLY A 125 6.88 -0.64 3.66
N GLU A 126 7.40 -0.97 4.84
CA GLU A 126 6.62 -1.06 6.08
C GLU A 126 6.58 0.29 6.82
N PRO A 127 5.46 1.02 6.83
CA PRO A 127 5.40 2.36 7.42
C PRO A 127 5.67 2.37 8.92
N THR A 128 5.29 1.31 9.65
CA THR A 128 5.49 1.23 11.12
C THR A 128 6.95 1.03 11.54
N LEU A 129 7.85 0.81 10.57
CA LEU A 129 9.29 0.79 10.80
C LEU A 129 9.82 2.20 11.13
N HIS A 130 9.15 3.25 10.66
CA HIS A 130 9.58 4.63 10.89
C HIS A 130 9.63 4.95 12.40
N PRO A 131 10.75 5.45 12.95
CA PRO A 131 10.91 5.63 14.40
C PRO A 131 9.92 6.62 15.00
N HIS A 132 9.48 7.60 14.21
CA HIS A 132 8.47 8.60 14.59
C HIS A 132 7.06 8.26 14.05
N PHE A 133 6.79 7.01 13.67
CA PHE A 133 5.47 6.61 13.18
C PHE A 133 4.33 7.03 14.12
N PRO A 134 4.40 6.80 15.45
CA PRO A 134 3.33 7.20 16.35
C PRO A 134 3.00 8.70 16.30
N GLU A 135 4.03 9.53 16.30
CA GLU A 135 3.89 10.98 16.30
C GLU A 135 3.43 11.52 14.94
N ILE A 136 3.85 10.88 13.85
CA ILE A 136 3.37 11.20 12.49
C ILE A 136 1.87 10.90 12.36
N ILE A 137 1.38 9.82 12.99
CA ILE A 137 -0.07 9.53 13.03
C ILE A 137 -0.82 10.63 13.80
N GLU A 138 -0.29 11.10 14.91
CA GLU A 138 -0.88 12.20 15.67
C GLU A 138 -0.94 13.50 14.86
N ASP A 139 0.16 13.87 14.20
CA ASP A 139 0.22 15.04 13.33
C ASP A 139 -0.78 14.91 12.17
N THR A 140 -0.87 13.73 11.56
CA THR A 140 -1.78 13.45 10.45
C THR A 140 -3.24 13.56 10.87
N ILE A 141 -3.62 13.02 12.03
CA ILE A 141 -4.98 13.13 12.55
C ILE A 141 -5.31 14.60 12.85
N ALA A 142 -4.39 15.36 13.45
CA ALA A 142 -4.58 16.78 13.72
C ALA A 142 -4.77 17.60 12.43
N LEU A 143 -3.95 17.34 11.41
CA LEU A 143 -4.04 17.99 10.10
C LEU A 143 -5.31 17.58 9.35
N ARG A 144 -5.67 16.29 9.31
CA ARG A 144 -6.93 15.80 8.76
C ARG A 144 -8.11 16.51 9.40
N ASN A 145 -8.18 16.55 10.74
CA ASN A 145 -9.27 17.20 11.46
C ASN A 145 -9.39 18.70 11.12
N ARG A 146 -8.26 19.38 10.88
CA ARG A 146 -8.24 20.80 10.54
C ARG A 146 -8.70 21.09 9.11
N TYR A 147 -8.27 20.30 8.13
CA TYR A 147 -8.47 20.60 6.70
C TYR A 147 -9.62 19.79 6.08
N PHE A 148 -9.79 18.52 6.45
CA PHE A 148 -10.76 17.59 5.89
C PHE A 148 -11.28 16.62 6.97
N PRO A 149 -12.13 17.08 7.91
CA PRO A 149 -12.55 16.30 9.08
C PRO A 149 -13.29 15.00 8.73
N GLU A 150 -13.92 14.92 7.57
CA GLU A 150 -14.65 13.73 7.09
C GLU A 150 -13.74 12.65 6.48
N ALA A 151 -12.53 13.03 6.03
CA ALA A 151 -11.59 12.11 5.42
C ALA A 151 -11.15 11.05 6.45
N LYS A 152 -10.89 9.81 6.04
CA LYS A 152 -10.39 8.75 6.92
C LYS A 152 -8.87 8.72 6.97
N VAL A 153 -8.30 8.13 8.02
CA VAL A 153 -6.87 7.76 8.06
C VAL A 153 -6.74 6.25 7.97
N SER A 154 -6.04 5.76 6.95
CA SER A 154 -5.78 4.33 6.74
C SER A 154 -4.30 4.03 6.85
N VAL A 155 -3.94 2.90 7.46
CA VAL A 155 -2.57 2.40 7.48
C VAL A 155 -2.58 0.97 6.98
N LEU A 156 -1.80 0.70 5.93
CA LEU A 156 -1.49 -0.66 5.49
C LEU A 156 -0.18 -1.08 6.16
N SER A 157 -0.21 -2.17 6.91
CA SER A 157 0.96 -2.71 7.60
C SER A 157 1.06 -4.22 7.42
N ASN A 158 2.28 -4.71 7.28
CA ASN A 158 2.61 -6.13 7.31
C ASN A 158 2.55 -6.74 8.73
N ALA A 159 2.13 -5.95 9.72
CA ALA A 159 1.92 -6.33 11.11
C ALA A 159 3.17 -6.76 11.89
N THR A 160 4.38 -6.61 11.34
CA THR A 160 5.61 -7.07 12.00
C THR A 160 6.01 -6.32 13.27
N PHE A 161 5.52 -5.08 13.45
CA PHE A 161 5.90 -4.22 14.58
C PHE A 161 4.74 -3.90 15.53
N ILE A 162 3.61 -4.60 15.42
CA ILE A 162 2.43 -4.37 16.29
C ILE A 162 2.65 -4.82 17.74
N ASP A 163 3.76 -5.51 18.03
CA ASP A 163 4.17 -5.85 19.39
C ASP A 163 4.77 -4.65 20.14
N ARG A 164 5.22 -3.62 19.42
CA ARG A 164 5.73 -2.37 20.00
C ARG A 164 4.56 -1.55 20.53
N PRO A 165 4.53 -1.20 21.84
CA PRO A 165 3.40 -0.49 22.42
C PRO A 165 3.05 0.82 21.70
N ALA A 166 4.04 1.64 21.35
CA ALA A 166 3.79 2.92 20.69
C ALA A 166 3.19 2.75 19.27
N VAL A 167 3.62 1.72 18.52
CA VAL A 167 3.06 1.40 17.20
C VAL A 167 1.63 0.88 17.34
N PHE A 168 1.40 -0.03 18.29
CA PHE A 168 0.08 -0.58 18.57
C PHE A 168 -0.93 0.54 18.91
N GLU A 169 -0.58 1.43 19.84
CA GLU A 169 -1.43 2.55 20.21
C GLU A 169 -1.68 3.51 19.04
N ALA A 170 -0.68 3.77 18.21
CA ALA A 170 -0.84 4.61 17.02
C ALA A 170 -1.81 3.99 16.00
N LEU A 171 -1.66 2.70 15.71
CA LEU A 171 -2.58 1.96 14.83
C LEU A 171 -4.00 1.90 15.40
N ASN A 172 -4.14 1.86 16.73
CA ASN A 172 -5.45 1.84 17.37
C ASN A 172 -6.19 3.20 17.29
N LYS A 173 -5.49 4.30 16.92
CA LYS A 173 -6.09 5.63 16.72
C LYS A 173 -6.60 5.88 15.30
N VAL A 174 -6.15 5.11 14.29
CA VAL A 174 -6.52 5.36 12.89
C VAL A 174 -7.88 4.78 12.54
N ASP A 175 -8.55 5.37 11.55
CA ASP A 175 -9.86 4.89 11.11
C ASP A 175 -9.78 3.49 10.51
N ASN A 176 -8.77 3.20 9.68
CA ASN A 176 -8.57 1.90 9.04
C ASN A 176 -7.18 1.32 9.34
N ASN A 177 -7.09 0.53 10.40
CA ASN A 177 -5.91 -0.26 10.75
C ASN A 177 -5.89 -1.57 9.94
N ILE A 178 -5.23 -1.59 8.79
CA ILE A 178 -5.22 -2.71 7.83
C ILE A 178 -3.94 -3.52 8.04
N LEU A 179 -4.10 -4.73 8.58
CA LEU A 179 -3.01 -5.60 9.01
C LEU A 179 -2.94 -6.87 8.17
N LYS A 180 -1.77 -7.15 7.61
CA LYS A 180 -1.55 -8.33 6.77
C LYS A 180 -1.51 -9.62 7.59
N LEU A 181 -2.22 -10.64 7.11
CA LEU A 181 -2.10 -12.03 7.53
C LEU A 181 -2.39 -12.92 6.32
N ASP A 182 -1.36 -13.31 5.58
CA ASP A 182 -1.51 -14.06 4.32
C ASP A 182 -1.77 -15.56 4.54
N THR A 183 -1.28 -16.10 5.65
CA THR A 183 -1.55 -17.47 6.09
C THR A 183 -1.17 -17.63 7.57
N VAL A 184 -1.36 -18.82 8.12
CA VAL A 184 -0.86 -19.23 9.44
C VAL A 184 0.29 -20.24 9.36
N ASP A 185 0.66 -20.65 8.14
CA ASP A 185 1.78 -21.55 7.88
C ASP A 185 3.11 -20.77 7.86
N GLU A 186 3.95 -20.99 8.87
CA GLU A 186 5.20 -20.26 9.02
C GLU A 186 6.25 -20.63 7.95
N GLU A 187 6.24 -21.85 7.42
CA GLU A 187 7.14 -22.24 6.32
C GLU A 187 6.75 -21.52 5.04
N TYR A 188 5.44 -21.48 4.75
CA TYR A 188 4.92 -20.74 3.61
C TYR A 188 5.17 -19.24 3.73
N ILE A 189 5.02 -18.63 4.92
CA ILE A 189 5.36 -17.21 5.15
C ILE A 189 6.83 -16.93 4.85
N ARG A 190 7.74 -17.82 5.27
CA ARG A 190 9.19 -17.67 4.97
C ARG A 190 9.49 -17.75 3.48
N LEU A 191 8.65 -18.41 2.69
CA LEU A 191 8.77 -18.47 1.23
C LEU A 191 8.09 -17.28 0.55
N LEU A 192 6.88 -16.94 0.96
CA LEU A 192 6.02 -15.94 0.31
C LEU A 192 6.37 -14.51 0.75
N ASP A 193 6.37 -14.25 2.05
CA ASP A 193 6.55 -12.91 2.64
C ASP A 193 8.01 -12.59 2.95
N VAL A 194 8.82 -13.64 3.14
CA VAL A 194 10.26 -13.57 3.42
C VAL A 194 10.57 -12.55 4.54
N PRO A 195 10.13 -12.77 5.78
CA PRO A 195 10.40 -11.85 6.87
C PRO A 195 11.91 -11.64 7.09
N ASN A 196 12.36 -10.39 7.06
CA ASN A 196 13.75 -9.99 7.23
C ASN A 196 14.05 -9.70 8.72
N GLY A 197 13.92 -10.73 9.55
CA GLY A 197 14.15 -10.63 10.99
C GLY A 197 13.45 -11.74 11.78
N LYS A 198 13.32 -11.52 13.10
CA LYS A 198 12.52 -12.41 13.94
C LYS A 198 11.04 -12.21 13.62
N TYR A 199 10.35 -13.29 13.31
CA TYR A 199 8.93 -13.28 13.01
C TYR A 199 8.26 -14.52 13.63
N SER A 200 7.04 -14.34 14.12
CA SER A 200 6.19 -15.44 14.58
C SER A 200 4.75 -15.08 14.27
N VAL A 201 4.12 -15.84 13.37
CA VAL A 201 2.72 -15.61 12.99
C VAL A 201 1.79 -15.76 14.18
N ARG A 202 2.09 -16.69 15.11
CA ARG A 202 1.33 -16.86 16.35
C ARG A 202 1.39 -15.60 17.22
N ALA A 203 2.57 -14.99 17.39
CA ALA A 203 2.71 -13.76 18.17
C ALA A 203 1.96 -12.59 17.51
N VAL A 204 1.99 -12.51 16.18
CA VAL A 204 1.23 -11.53 15.40
C VAL A 204 -0.27 -11.72 15.62
N ILE A 205 -0.81 -12.92 15.48
CA ILE A 205 -2.23 -13.23 15.71
C ILE A 205 -2.66 -12.84 17.14
N GLU A 206 -1.87 -13.18 18.15
CA GLU A 206 -2.16 -12.80 19.54
C GLU A 206 -2.18 -11.28 19.74
N ARG A 207 -1.32 -10.53 19.04
CA ARG A 207 -1.41 -9.06 19.05
C ARG A 207 -2.57 -8.52 18.24
N MET A 208 -2.94 -9.15 17.12
CA MET A 208 -4.12 -8.76 16.36
C MET A 208 -5.41 -8.89 17.19
N LYS A 209 -5.54 -9.96 17.98
CA LYS A 209 -6.63 -10.16 18.96
C LYS A 209 -6.73 -9.01 19.98
N ALA A 210 -5.61 -8.41 20.36
CA ALA A 210 -5.57 -7.32 21.32
C ALA A 210 -6.20 -6.02 20.80
N PHE A 211 -6.36 -5.84 19.48
CA PHE A 211 -7.11 -4.70 18.91
C PHE A 211 -8.63 -4.81 19.14
N ARG A 212 -9.14 -5.95 19.62
CA ARG A 212 -10.56 -6.15 19.97
C ARG A 212 -11.52 -5.78 18.83
N GLY A 213 -11.17 -6.17 17.61
CA GLY A 213 -11.90 -5.87 16.39
C GLY A 213 -11.61 -4.50 15.76
N ASN A 214 -10.80 -3.65 16.40
CA ASN A 214 -10.30 -2.41 15.79
C ASN A 214 -9.12 -2.65 14.83
N CYS A 215 -9.29 -3.62 13.94
CA CYS A 215 -8.40 -3.89 12.83
C CYS A 215 -9.17 -4.52 11.67
N ILE A 216 -8.58 -4.43 10.50
CA ILE A 216 -9.00 -5.09 9.27
C ILE A 216 -7.90 -6.10 8.94
N VAL A 217 -8.27 -7.35 8.68
CA VAL A 217 -7.29 -8.34 8.18
C VAL A 217 -7.20 -8.22 6.67
N GLN A 218 -6.00 -8.09 6.13
CA GLN A 218 -5.75 -8.12 4.69
C GLN A 218 -4.94 -9.36 4.31
N THR A 219 -5.35 -10.06 3.25
CA THR A 219 -4.78 -11.36 2.86
C THR A 219 -4.66 -11.45 1.35
N MET A 220 -3.45 -11.75 0.86
CA MET A 220 -3.21 -12.02 -0.55
C MET A 220 -3.38 -13.51 -0.85
N PHE A 221 -4.23 -13.82 -1.82
CA PHE A 221 -4.35 -15.15 -2.41
C PHE A 221 -3.75 -15.16 -3.82
N LEU A 222 -2.87 -16.11 -4.08
CA LEU A 222 -2.15 -16.23 -5.34
C LEU A 222 -1.80 -17.69 -5.65
N LYS A 223 -1.30 -17.89 -6.87
CA LYS A 223 -0.81 -19.17 -7.39
C LYS A 223 0.56 -18.97 -8.02
N GLY A 224 1.16 -20.04 -8.51
CA GLY A 224 2.40 -19.98 -9.28
C GLY A 224 3.47 -20.89 -8.72
N ASN A 225 4.71 -20.66 -9.14
CA ASN A 225 5.87 -21.39 -8.66
C ASN A 225 6.89 -20.43 -8.06
N HIS A 226 7.54 -20.81 -6.96
CA HIS A 226 8.73 -20.11 -6.47
C HIS A 226 9.78 -21.14 -6.07
N LYS A 227 10.95 -21.12 -6.72
CA LYS A 227 12.06 -22.04 -6.43
C LYS A 227 11.65 -23.52 -6.42
N GLY A 228 10.79 -23.92 -7.36
CA GLY A 228 10.29 -25.30 -7.47
C GLY A 228 9.19 -25.67 -6.46
N ARG A 229 8.68 -24.71 -5.67
CA ARG A 229 7.55 -24.90 -4.76
C ARG A 229 6.27 -24.35 -5.37
N ASP A 230 5.16 -25.08 -5.20
CA ASP A 230 3.82 -24.58 -5.54
C ASP A 230 3.43 -23.48 -4.54
N MET A 231 3.07 -22.31 -5.05
CA MET A 231 2.68 -21.15 -4.26
C MET A 231 1.16 -21.00 -4.13
N ASN A 232 0.36 -21.97 -4.57
CA ASN A 232 -1.10 -21.92 -4.48
C ASN A 232 -1.62 -21.94 -3.03
N ASN A 233 -1.96 -20.77 -2.48
CA ASN A 233 -2.57 -20.64 -1.16
C ASN A 233 -4.11 -20.53 -1.20
N THR A 234 -4.75 -20.80 -2.35
CA THR A 234 -6.22 -20.78 -2.49
C THR A 234 -6.90 -22.08 -2.05
N SER A 235 -6.11 -23.12 -1.75
CA SER A 235 -6.59 -24.43 -1.31
C SER A 235 -7.02 -24.42 0.15
N ASP A 236 -7.87 -25.39 0.53
CA ASP A 236 -8.39 -25.50 1.90
C ASP A 236 -7.31 -25.76 2.95
N GLY A 237 -6.15 -26.31 2.55
CA GLY A 237 -4.99 -26.47 3.43
C GLY A 237 -4.45 -25.15 3.96
N PHE A 238 -4.59 -24.05 3.21
CA PHE A 238 -4.20 -22.71 3.65
C PHE A 238 -5.40 -21.89 4.11
N VAL A 239 -6.52 -21.98 3.38
CA VAL A 239 -7.71 -21.14 3.64
C VAL A 239 -8.38 -21.49 4.97
N LEU A 240 -8.56 -22.77 5.30
CA LEU A 240 -9.31 -23.13 6.51
C LEU A 240 -8.55 -22.77 7.80
N PRO A 241 -7.25 -23.09 7.95
CA PRO A 241 -6.50 -22.67 9.13
C PRO A 241 -6.39 -21.14 9.26
N TRP A 242 -6.24 -20.42 8.14
CA TRP A 242 -6.28 -18.97 8.11
C TRP A 242 -7.63 -18.42 8.59
N LEU A 243 -8.74 -19.00 8.11
CA LEU A 243 -10.08 -18.56 8.48
C LEU A 243 -10.34 -18.75 9.99
N GLU A 244 -9.84 -19.84 10.59
CA GLU A 244 -9.94 -20.04 12.05
C GLU A 244 -9.18 -18.95 12.81
N ALA A 245 -7.96 -18.60 12.39
CA ALA A 245 -7.23 -17.48 13.00
C ALA A 245 -7.97 -16.13 12.82
N VAL A 246 -8.56 -15.88 11.65
CA VAL A 246 -9.38 -14.69 11.40
C VAL A 246 -10.60 -14.63 12.33
N LYS A 247 -11.29 -15.77 12.54
CA LYS A 247 -12.40 -15.87 13.51
C LYS A 247 -11.95 -15.62 14.95
N GLU A 248 -10.74 -16.02 15.33
CA GLU A 248 -10.17 -15.70 16.64
C GLU A 248 -9.85 -14.21 16.80
N ILE A 249 -9.28 -13.59 15.77
CA ILE A 249 -8.95 -12.15 15.74
C ILE A 249 -10.21 -11.30 15.84
N ARG A 250 -11.32 -11.76 15.25
CA ARG A 250 -12.60 -11.03 15.14
C ARG A 250 -12.40 -9.62 14.58
N PRO A 251 -11.72 -9.46 13.43
CA PRO A 251 -11.56 -8.15 12.82
C PRO A 251 -12.94 -7.62 12.42
N ARG A 252 -13.07 -6.29 12.36
CA ARG A 252 -14.33 -5.70 11.88
C ARG A 252 -14.60 -5.97 10.40
N GLU A 253 -13.55 -6.28 9.63
CA GLU A 253 -13.62 -6.58 8.20
C GLU A 253 -12.39 -7.39 7.75
N VAL A 254 -12.55 -8.16 6.68
CA VAL A 254 -11.47 -8.84 5.95
C VAL A 254 -11.38 -8.29 4.54
N MET A 255 -10.16 -8.05 4.05
CA MET A 255 -9.86 -7.68 2.68
C MET A 255 -9.06 -8.79 2.03
N ILE A 256 -9.65 -9.50 1.07
CA ILE A 256 -8.94 -10.49 0.27
C ILE A 256 -8.63 -9.92 -1.11
N TYR A 257 -7.45 -10.22 -1.62
CA TYR A 257 -7.02 -9.72 -2.91
C TYR A 257 -6.02 -10.66 -3.57
N THR A 258 -5.79 -10.46 -4.87
CA THR A 258 -4.75 -11.15 -5.64
C THR A 258 -3.76 -10.14 -6.22
N ILE A 259 -2.67 -10.64 -6.80
CA ILE A 259 -1.70 -9.85 -7.56
C ILE A 259 -2.43 -8.95 -8.57
N ASP A 260 -2.08 -7.67 -8.60
CA ASP A 260 -2.61 -6.71 -9.59
C ASP A 260 -1.52 -6.05 -10.44
N ARG A 261 -0.28 -6.09 -9.96
CA ARG A 261 0.87 -5.39 -10.56
C ARG A 261 2.00 -6.38 -10.79
N GLU A 262 3.02 -5.94 -11.52
CA GLU A 262 4.23 -6.72 -11.73
C GLU A 262 4.90 -7.08 -10.40
N THR A 263 5.38 -8.31 -10.30
CA THR A 263 5.99 -8.89 -9.12
C THR A 263 7.46 -9.24 -9.40
N PRO A 264 8.34 -9.20 -8.39
CA PRO A 264 9.75 -9.52 -8.57
C PRO A 264 9.99 -11.00 -8.88
N ASP A 265 9.08 -11.88 -8.47
CA ASP A 265 8.98 -13.22 -9.03
C ASP A 265 7.93 -13.24 -10.14
N HIS A 266 8.34 -13.55 -11.37
CA HIS A 266 7.49 -13.52 -12.55
C HIS A 266 6.68 -14.82 -12.78
N ASP A 267 6.93 -15.88 -12.01
CA ASP A 267 6.23 -17.16 -12.13
C ASP A 267 4.94 -17.20 -11.27
N LEU A 268 4.62 -16.09 -10.59
CA LEU A 268 3.41 -15.93 -9.81
C LEU A 268 2.20 -15.63 -10.70
N GLN A 269 1.04 -16.10 -10.26
CA GLN A 269 -0.22 -16.01 -10.98
C GLN A 269 -1.33 -15.52 -10.07
N LYS A 270 -2.30 -14.82 -10.66
CA LYS A 270 -3.49 -14.38 -9.92
C LYS A 270 -4.32 -15.57 -9.44
N ALA A 271 -4.88 -15.48 -8.24
CA ALA A 271 -6.06 -16.26 -7.89
C ALA A 271 -7.21 -15.90 -8.85
N SER A 272 -8.02 -16.88 -9.22
CA SER A 272 -9.18 -16.67 -10.07
C SER A 272 -10.30 -15.96 -9.31
N ARG A 273 -11.24 -15.39 -10.05
CA ARG A 273 -12.44 -14.78 -9.46
C ARG A 273 -13.23 -15.79 -8.64
N GLU A 274 -13.39 -17.00 -9.16
CA GLU A 274 -14.11 -18.09 -8.52
C GLU A 274 -13.44 -18.53 -7.21
N GLU A 275 -12.10 -18.58 -7.18
CA GLU A 275 -11.31 -18.87 -5.99
C GLU A 275 -11.53 -17.79 -4.91
N LEU A 276 -11.41 -16.52 -5.27
CA LEU A 276 -11.65 -15.41 -4.34
C LEU A 276 -13.11 -15.34 -3.87
N ASP A 277 -14.08 -15.56 -4.77
CA ASP A 277 -15.51 -15.57 -4.42
C ASP A 277 -15.86 -16.70 -3.45
N ARG A 278 -15.22 -17.86 -3.62
CA ARG A 278 -15.35 -18.99 -2.69
C ARG A 278 -14.81 -18.62 -1.31
N ILE A 279 -13.61 -18.06 -1.23
CA ILE A 279 -13.00 -17.64 0.04
C ILE A 279 -13.84 -16.55 0.71
N ALA A 280 -14.30 -15.55 -0.05
CA ALA A 280 -15.19 -14.51 0.46
C ALA A 280 -16.49 -15.08 1.03
N ARG A 281 -17.09 -16.10 0.39
CA ARG A 281 -18.26 -16.81 0.96
C ARG A 281 -17.95 -17.41 2.32
N LEU A 282 -16.83 -18.13 2.47
CA LEU A 282 -16.44 -18.75 3.75
C LEU A 282 -16.27 -17.70 4.86
N VAL A 283 -15.69 -16.54 4.54
CA VAL A 283 -15.56 -15.42 5.50
C VAL A 283 -16.93 -14.86 5.90
N ARG A 284 -17.85 -14.67 4.93
CA ARG A 284 -19.23 -14.20 5.21
C ARG A 284 -20.02 -15.20 6.04
N GLU A 285 -19.89 -16.49 5.76
CA GLU A 285 -20.50 -17.57 6.55
C GLU A 285 -19.98 -17.60 7.99
N GLY A 286 -18.72 -17.17 8.20
CA GLY A 286 -18.16 -16.90 9.52
C GLY A 286 -18.69 -15.64 10.21
N GLY A 287 -19.59 -14.88 9.58
CA GLY A 287 -20.19 -13.66 10.12
C GLY A 287 -19.31 -12.41 10.06
N ILE A 288 -18.24 -12.43 9.24
CA ILE A 288 -17.28 -11.33 9.14
C ILE A 288 -17.47 -10.59 7.81
N PRO A 289 -17.59 -9.25 7.81
CA PRO A 289 -17.62 -8.46 6.58
C PRO A 289 -16.37 -8.71 5.72
N VAL A 290 -16.55 -8.82 4.40
CA VAL A 290 -15.43 -9.08 3.48
C VAL A 290 -15.55 -8.32 2.17
N MET A 291 -14.42 -7.75 1.76
CA MET A 291 -14.20 -7.16 0.45
C MET A 291 -13.20 -8.01 -0.35
N ALA A 292 -13.51 -8.24 -1.62
CA ALA A 292 -12.64 -8.99 -2.54
C ALA A 292 -12.18 -8.09 -3.70
N SER A 293 -10.87 -8.10 -3.99
CA SER A 293 -10.26 -7.39 -5.13
C SER A 293 -9.62 -8.39 -6.09
N TYR A 294 -9.89 -8.27 -7.38
CA TYR A 294 -9.61 -9.27 -8.43
C TYR A 294 -8.60 -8.74 -9.45
#